data_AF-A0A6M1MHM8-F1
#
_entry.id   AF-A0A6M1MHM8-F1
#
_cell.length_a   1.000
_cell.length_b   1.000
_cell.length_c   1.000
_cell.angle_alpha   90.00
_cell.angle_beta   90.00
_cell.angle_gamma   90.00
#
_symmetry.space_group_name_H-M   'P 1'
#
loop_
_entity.id
_entity.type
_entity.pdbx_description
1 polymer ?
#
loop_
_entity_poly.entity_id
_entity_poly.type
_entity_poly.pdbx_seq_one_letter_code
_entity_poly.pdbx_strand_id
1 'polypeptide(L)'
;MRAIAILAAIAMVAGLFLPWLNPGLVRFVPWDLVKELDPSVETLQKLASDAPELLAFLATFVLAGLFLLLAILGAPSRALAFLAGGGAVAMMAYALLRLRDQATALGLPLPSADTLGDFARKLPEVAGTGAMAWAGGGAVLLLAALIGFPSRR
;
A
#
# COMPACT_ATOMS: atom_id res chain seq x y z
N MET A 1 10.57 -18.75 -0.37
CA MET A 1 9.40 -17.92 0.04
C MET A 1 9.68 -16.98 1.20
N ARG A 2 10.21 -17.43 2.35
CA ARG A 2 10.43 -16.54 3.53
C ARG A 2 11.27 -15.30 3.22
N ALA A 3 12.43 -15.47 2.58
CA ALA A 3 13.31 -14.34 2.25
C ALA A 3 12.63 -13.31 1.33
N ILE A 4 11.91 -13.78 0.31
CA ILE A 4 11.16 -12.91 -0.61
C ILE A 4 10.07 -12.14 0.12
N ALA A 5 9.34 -12.79 1.03
CA ALA A 5 8.31 -12.12 1.83
C ALA A 5 8.90 -11.09 2.82
N ILE A 6 10.07 -11.37 3.39
CA ILE A 6 10.81 -10.41 4.22
C ILE A 6 11.20 -9.19 3.38
N LEU A 7 11.80 -9.39 2.20
CA LEU A 7 12.16 -8.29 1.30
C LEU A 7 10.94 -7.47 0.85
N ALA A 8 9.83 -8.14 0.57
CA ALA A 8 8.57 -7.49 0.20
C ALA A 8 7.98 -6.66 1.34
N ALA A 9 8.02 -7.18 2.57
CA ALA A 9 7.59 -6.44 3.76
C ALA A 9 8.51 -5.24 4.05
N ILE A 10 9.82 -5.40 3.90
CA ILE A 10 10.79 -4.30 3.98
C ILE A 10 10.47 -3.24 2.92
N ALA A 11 10.22 -3.64 1.67
CA ALA A 11 9.86 -2.72 0.60
C ALA A 11 8.58 -1.92 0.92
N MET A 12 7.54 -2.59 1.45
CA MET A 12 6.32 -1.91 1.90
C MET A 12 6.60 -0.89 3.00
N VAL A 13 7.33 -1.29 4.05
CA VAL A 13 7.63 -0.43 5.19
C VAL A 13 8.53 0.73 4.77
N ALA A 14 9.56 0.48 3.96
CA ALA A 14 10.43 1.52 3.42
C ALA A 14 9.65 2.51 2.54
N GLY A 15 8.62 2.03 1.83
CA GLY A 15 7.71 2.87 1.06
C GLY A 15 7.09 4.02 1.85
N LEU A 16 6.88 3.88 3.17
CA LEU A 16 6.38 4.93 4.06
C LEU A 16 7.26 6.18 4.07
N PHE A 17 8.58 6.01 3.91
CA PHE A 17 9.59 7.05 4.04
C PHE A 17 10.08 7.59 2.69
N LEU A 18 9.56 7.06 1.59
CA LEU A 18 9.99 7.43 0.24
C LEU A 18 8.97 8.39 -0.41
N PRO A 19 9.37 9.15 -1.46
CA PRO A 19 8.44 9.95 -2.25
C PRO A 19 7.42 9.07 -2.97
N TRP A 20 6.13 9.37 -2.80
CA TRP A 20 5.02 8.63 -3.40
C TRP A 20 4.55 9.17 -4.74
N LEU A 21 4.85 10.44 -4.99
CA LEU A 21 4.60 11.08 -6.26
C LEU A 21 5.94 11.44 -6.91
N ASN A 22 5.93 11.50 -8.23
CA ASN A 22 7.06 12.02 -8.98
C ASN A 22 7.42 13.42 -8.45
N PRO A 23 8.70 13.68 -8.06
CA PRO A 23 9.10 14.97 -7.50
C PRO A 23 8.80 16.18 -8.38
N GLY A 24 8.63 15.98 -9.70
CA GLY A 24 8.21 17.02 -10.63
C GLY A 24 6.75 17.47 -10.51
N LEU A 25 5.92 16.75 -9.74
CA LEU A 25 4.51 17.08 -9.51
C LEU A 25 4.31 17.72 -8.13
N VAL A 26 4.43 16.91 -7.07
CA VAL A 26 4.26 17.31 -5.68
C VAL A 26 5.13 16.42 -4.82
N ARG A 27 5.83 17.00 -3.84
CA ARG A 27 6.57 16.21 -2.84
C ARG A 27 5.60 15.70 -1.78
N PHE A 28 5.19 14.45 -1.91
CA PHE A 28 4.35 13.76 -0.93
C PHE A 28 5.06 12.53 -0.38
N VAL A 29 5.21 12.47 0.95
CA VAL A 29 5.77 11.34 1.69
C VAL A 29 4.79 10.97 2.81
N PRO A 30 4.25 9.74 2.85
CA PRO A 30 3.22 9.40 3.84
C PRO A 30 3.69 9.50 5.30
N TRP A 31 4.98 9.37 5.56
CA TRP A 31 5.56 9.60 6.88
C TRP A 31 5.31 11.01 7.43
N ASP A 32 5.20 12.02 6.55
CA ASP A 32 4.92 13.38 6.99
C ASP A 32 3.50 13.49 7.58
N LEU A 33 2.53 12.73 7.02
CA LEU A 33 1.18 12.62 7.60
C LEU A 33 1.18 11.96 8.98
N VAL A 34 2.00 10.92 9.16
CA VAL A 34 2.06 10.18 10.42
C VAL A 34 2.69 11.03 11.54
N LYS A 35 3.70 11.84 11.21
CA LYS A 35 4.36 12.73 12.16
C LYS A 35 3.46 13.85 12.66
N GLU A 36 2.58 14.35 11.81
CA GLU A 36 1.64 15.42 12.14
C GLU A 36 0.42 14.90 12.91
N LEU A 37 0.21 13.58 12.91
CA LEU A 37 -0.88 12.94 13.63
C LEU A 37 -0.59 12.93 15.14
N ASP A 38 -1.47 13.55 15.92
CA ASP A 38 -1.44 13.43 17.38
C ASP A 38 -1.82 11.98 17.78
N PRO A 39 -0.96 11.24 18.50
CA PRO A 39 -1.18 9.83 18.87
C PRO A 39 -2.21 9.67 20.00
N SER A 40 -3.38 10.29 19.88
CA SER A 40 -4.49 10.17 20.83
C SER A 40 -5.55 9.20 20.31
N VAL A 41 -6.26 8.54 21.24
CA VAL A 41 -7.38 7.64 20.91
C VAL A 41 -8.51 8.40 20.23
N GLU A 42 -8.75 9.65 20.64
CA GLU A 42 -9.74 10.54 20.05
C GLU A 42 -9.39 10.88 18.60
N THR A 43 -8.11 11.15 18.31
CA THR A 43 -7.63 11.38 16.93
C THR A 43 -7.86 10.15 16.06
N LEU A 44 -7.56 8.94 16.57
CA LEU A 44 -7.79 7.70 15.82
C LEU A 44 -9.27 7.41 15.60
N GLN A 45 -10.12 7.67 16.60
CA GLN A 45 -11.57 7.50 16.48
C GLN A 45 -12.19 8.49 15.49
N LYS A 46 -11.71 9.74 15.52
CA LYS A 46 -12.08 10.76 14.54
C LYS A 46 -11.62 10.37 13.14
N LEU A 47 -10.39 9.90 12.98
CA LEU A 47 -9.86 9.45 11.68
C LEU A 47 -10.64 8.25 11.13
N ALA A 48 -11.04 7.30 12.00
CA ALA A 48 -11.87 6.17 11.61
C ALA A 48 -13.25 6.60 11.09
N SER A 49 -13.76 7.74 11.58
CA SER A 49 -15.08 8.25 11.22
C SER A 49 -15.03 9.17 10.00
N ASP A 50 -14.03 10.05 9.94
CA ASP A 50 -13.91 11.09 8.90
C ASP A 50 -13.16 10.59 7.65
N ALA A 51 -12.17 9.70 7.83
CA ALA A 51 -11.30 9.21 6.76
C ALA A 51 -10.91 7.73 6.96
N PRO A 52 -11.89 6.80 6.94
CA PRO A 52 -11.65 5.38 7.15
C PRO A 52 -10.65 4.79 6.14
N GLU A 53 -10.59 5.33 4.92
CA GLU A 53 -9.63 4.89 3.90
C GLU A 53 -8.18 5.23 4.26
N LEU A 54 -7.94 6.37 4.91
CA LEU A 54 -6.61 6.75 5.39
C LEU A 54 -6.17 5.85 6.56
N LEU A 55 -7.10 5.49 7.44
CA LEU A 55 -6.82 4.54 8.52
C LEU A 55 -6.51 3.14 7.96
N ALA A 56 -7.30 2.66 6.99
CA ALA A 56 -7.06 1.39 6.32
C ALA A 56 -5.70 1.39 5.59
N PHE A 57 -5.36 2.50 4.93
CA PHE A 57 -4.07 2.72 4.30
C PHE A 57 -2.92 2.58 5.32
N LEU A 58 -2.96 3.33 6.42
CA LEU A 58 -1.93 3.28 7.47
C LEU A 58 -1.82 1.89 8.10
N ALA A 59 -2.96 1.21 8.30
CA ALA A 59 -2.99 -0.14 8.83
C ALA A 59 -2.19 -1.13 7.95
N THR A 60 -2.13 -0.96 6.63
CA THR A 60 -1.32 -1.84 5.77
C THR A 60 0.17 -1.81 6.11
N PHE A 61 0.72 -0.66 6.49
CA PHE A 61 2.11 -0.54 6.92
C PHE A 61 2.35 -1.18 8.29
N VAL A 62 1.40 -0.99 9.23
CA VAL A 62 1.47 -1.62 10.55
C VAL A 62 1.44 -3.13 10.41
N LEU A 63 0.53 -3.68 9.59
CA LEU A 63 0.43 -5.11 9.33
C LEU A 63 1.69 -5.65 8.63
N ALA A 64 2.25 -4.92 7.68
CA ALA A 64 3.51 -5.28 7.03
C ALA A 64 4.68 -5.29 8.01
N GLY A 65 4.76 -4.31 8.91
CA GLY A 65 5.76 -4.24 9.99
C GLY A 65 5.64 -5.40 10.97
N LEU A 66 4.42 -5.71 11.43
CA LEU A 66 4.14 -6.86 12.28
C LEU A 66 4.51 -8.18 11.61
N PHE A 67 4.16 -8.35 10.32
CA PHE A 67 4.56 -9.51 9.54
C PHE A 67 6.09 -9.62 9.45
N LEU A 68 6.78 -8.51 9.17
CA LEU A 68 8.25 -8.47 9.08
C LEU A 68 8.91 -8.94 10.37
N LEU A 69 8.44 -8.44 11.52
CA LEU A 69 8.94 -8.86 12.84
C LEU A 69 8.80 -10.38 13.04
N LEU A 70 7.61 -10.92 12.78
CA LEU A 70 7.37 -12.36 12.93
C LEU A 70 8.16 -13.20 11.92
N ALA A 71 8.32 -12.72 10.69
CA ALA A 71 9.08 -13.40 9.66
C ALA A 71 10.59 -13.47 10.01
N ILE A 72 11.14 -12.43 10.63
CA ILE A 72 12.52 -12.39 11.14
C ILE A 72 12.67 -13.40 12.30
N LEU A 73 11.71 -13.47 13.21
CA LEU A 73 11.67 -14.46 14.30
C LEU A 73 11.42 -15.91 13.82
N GLY A 74 11.23 -16.11 12.51
CA GLY A 74 11.06 -17.43 11.92
C GLY A 74 9.64 -17.97 11.95
N ALA A 75 8.64 -17.15 12.32
CA ALA A 75 7.23 -17.51 12.39
C ALA A 75 6.36 -16.68 11.40
N PRO A 76 6.59 -16.78 10.07
CA PRO A 76 5.84 -15.98 9.11
C PRO A 76 4.34 -16.34 9.14
N SER A 77 3.49 -15.34 9.44
CA SER A 77 2.03 -15.51 9.49
C SER A 77 1.42 -15.30 8.10
N ARG A 78 0.75 -16.33 7.58
CA ARG A 78 0.00 -16.25 6.31
C ARG A 78 -1.13 -15.22 6.38
N ALA A 79 -1.83 -15.15 7.51
CA ALA A 79 -2.93 -14.22 7.70
C ALA A 79 -2.44 -12.76 7.62
N LEU A 80 -1.33 -12.44 8.30
CA LEU A 80 -0.77 -11.08 8.25
C LEU A 80 -0.23 -10.72 6.86
N ALA A 81 0.44 -11.66 6.17
CA ALA A 81 0.89 -11.43 4.80
C ALA A 81 -0.30 -11.19 3.84
N PHE A 82 -1.40 -11.93 4.01
CA PHE A 82 -2.62 -11.76 3.22
C PHE A 82 -3.29 -10.42 3.50
N LEU A 83 -3.44 -10.04 4.77
CA LEU A 83 -4.10 -8.78 5.14
C LEU A 83 -3.24 -7.56 4.76
N ALA A 84 -1.93 -7.61 4.99
CA ALA A 84 -1.02 -6.52 4.61
C ALA A 84 -0.96 -6.37 3.08
N GLY A 85 -0.67 -7.47 2.38
CA GLY A 85 -0.52 -7.45 0.93
C GLY A 85 -1.83 -7.23 0.19
N GLY A 86 -2.87 -7.97 0.58
CA GLY A 86 -4.22 -7.84 0.04
C GLY A 86 -4.82 -6.47 0.33
N GLY A 87 -4.63 -5.93 1.53
CA GLY A 87 -5.05 -4.58 1.87
C GLY A 87 -4.37 -3.53 1.00
N ALA A 88 -3.07 -3.63 0.78
CA ALA A 88 -2.35 -2.69 -0.09
C ALA A 88 -2.81 -2.77 -1.56
N VAL A 89 -2.95 -3.98 -2.10
CA VAL A 89 -3.45 -4.19 -3.47
C VAL A 89 -4.89 -3.68 -3.63
N ALA A 90 -5.77 -3.99 -2.67
CA ALA A 90 -7.15 -3.53 -2.67
C ALA A 90 -7.25 -2.01 -2.57
N MET A 91 -6.45 -1.38 -1.71
CA MET A 91 -6.39 0.08 -1.59
C MET A 91 -5.86 0.75 -2.85
N MET A 92 -4.85 0.17 -3.51
CA MET A 92 -4.39 0.65 -4.81
C MET A 92 -5.51 0.55 -5.86
N ALA A 93 -6.19 -0.58 -5.95
CA ALA A 93 -7.32 -0.77 -6.86
C ALA A 93 -8.46 0.22 -6.57
N TYR A 94 -8.79 0.45 -5.29
CA TYR A 94 -9.80 1.43 -4.88
C TYR A 94 -9.41 2.86 -5.27
N ALA A 95 -8.16 3.27 -5.02
CA ALA A 95 -7.66 4.59 -5.40
C ALA A 95 -7.75 4.81 -6.92
N LEU A 96 -7.42 3.79 -7.71
CA LEU A 96 -7.53 3.81 -9.16
C LEU A 96 -8.97 4.01 -9.65
N LEU A 97 -9.92 3.28 -9.06
CA LEU A 97 -11.33 3.41 -9.41
C LEU A 97 -11.86 4.81 -9.05
N ARG A 98 -11.54 5.32 -7.87
CA ARG A 98 -11.91 6.69 -7.46
C ARG A 98 -11.37 7.76 -8.39
N LEU A 99 -10.10 7.64 -8.82
CA LEU A 99 -9.49 8.59 -9.75
C LEU A 99 -10.19 8.57 -11.11
N ARG A 100 -10.56 7.38 -11.59
CA ARG A 100 -11.35 7.23 -12.82
C ARG A 100 -12.71 7.92 -12.69
N ASP A 101 -13.45 7.64 -11.63
CA ASP A 101 -14.79 8.20 -11.41
C ASP A 101 -14.75 9.74 -11.33
N GLN A 102 -13.76 10.30 -10.62
CA GLN A 102 -13.57 11.75 -10.51
C GLN A 102 -13.18 12.38 -11.85
N ALA A 103 -12.31 11.75 -12.63
CA ALA A 103 -11.94 12.25 -13.95
C ALA A 103 -13.13 12.23 -14.93
N THR A 104 -13.97 11.20 -14.88
CA THR A 104 -15.22 11.16 -15.66
C THR A 104 -16.22 12.23 -15.23
N ALA A 105 -16.32 12.51 -13.94
CA ALA A 105 -17.21 13.55 -13.41
C ALA A 105 -16.81 14.96 -13.82
N LEU A 106 -15.51 15.21 -14.06
CA LEU A 106 -14.97 16.52 -14.46
C LEU A 106 -14.97 16.74 -15.99
N GLY A 107 -15.48 15.78 -16.78
CA GLY A 107 -15.55 15.88 -18.24
C GLY A 107 -14.18 15.96 -18.92
N LEU A 108 -13.11 15.60 -18.20
CA LEU A 108 -11.77 15.56 -18.78
C LEU A 108 -11.70 14.39 -19.75
N PRO A 109 -11.19 14.58 -20.97
CA PRO A 109 -10.90 13.48 -21.88
C PRO A 109 -9.78 12.66 -21.24
N LEU A 110 -10.16 11.62 -20.49
CA LEU A 110 -9.23 10.55 -20.15
C LEU A 110 -8.67 10.05 -21.49
N PRO A 111 -7.33 10.04 -21.69
CA PRO A 111 -6.77 9.37 -22.86
C PRO A 111 -7.36 7.98 -22.84
N SER A 112 -8.12 7.62 -23.88
CA SER A 112 -8.93 6.41 -24.03
C SER A 112 -8.28 5.21 -23.35
N ALA A 113 -8.49 5.08 -22.04
CA ALA A 113 -7.99 4.02 -21.21
C ALA A 113 -9.18 3.08 -21.08
N ASP A 114 -9.57 2.51 -22.22
CA ASP A 114 -10.65 1.54 -22.32
C ASP A 114 -10.32 0.28 -21.49
N THR A 115 -9.07 0.17 -21.02
CA THR A 115 -8.58 -0.91 -20.18
C THR A 115 -7.78 -0.42 -18.96
N LEU A 116 -8.04 -1.02 -17.79
CA LEU A 116 -7.24 -0.91 -16.54
C LEU A 116 -5.72 -1.05 -16.78
N GLY A 117 -5.33 -1.81 -17.80
CA GLY A 117 -3.94 -2.00 -18.20
C GLY A 117 -3.26 -0.73 -18.74
N ASP A 118 -3.96 0.16 -19.42
CA ASP A 118 -3.35 1.38 -19.98
C ASP A 118 -3.12 2.45 -18.91
N PHE A 119 -4.01 2.49 -17.92
CA PHE A 119 -3.80 3.32 -16.73
C PHE A 119 -2.66 2.77 -15.85
N ALA A 120 -2.58 1.44 -15.70
CA ALA A 120 -1.47 0.80 -15.00
C ALA A 120 -0.10 1.06 -15.67
N ARG A 121 -0.06 1.26 -17.00
CA ARG A 121 1.17 1.63 -17.72
C ARG A 121 1.63 3.06 -17.46
N LYS A 122 0.69 3.98 -17.20
CA LYS A 122 1.00 5.38 -16.84
C LYS A 122 1.25 5.58 -15.35
N LEU A 123 0.86 4.61 -14.52
CA LEU A 123 1.07 4.66 -13.08
C LEU A 123 2.52 4.98 -12.69
N PRO A 124 3.57 4.35 -13.28
CA PRO A 124 4.96 4.62 -12.92
C PRO A 124 5.44 6.04 -13.26
N GLU A 125 4.75 6.76 -14.16
CA GLU A 125 5.10 8.14 -14.52
C GLU A 125 4.69 9.12 -13.41
N VAL A 126 3.64 8.77 -12.66
CA VAL A 126 3.05 9.58 -11.59
C VAL A 126 3.43 9.06 -10.20
N ALA A 127 3.47 7.74 -10.05
CA ALA A 127 3.83 7.04 -8.82
C ALA A 127 5.35 7.11 -8.61
N GLY A 128 5.74 7.74 -7.51
CA GLY A 128 7.11 7.74 -7.03
C GLY A 128 7.54 6.37 -6.50
N THR A 129 8.82 6.28 -6.16
CA THR A 129 9.44 5.05 -5.65
C THR A 129 8.74 4.48 -4.43
N GLY A 130 8.17 5.31 -3.56
CA GLY A 130 7.46 4.88 -2.36
C GLY A 130 6.15 4.15 -2.66
N ALA A 131 5.33 4.70 -3.56
CA ALA A 131 4.07 4.09 -3.97
C ALA A 131 4.31 2.75 -4.69
N MET A 132 5.34 2.70 -5.55
CA MET A 132 5.74 1.47 -6.25
C MET A 132 6.29 0.41 -5.29
N ALA A 133 7.11 0.80 -4.30
CA ALA A 133 7.62 -0.12 -3.29
C ALA A 133 6.51 -0.70 -2.41
N TRP A 134 5.52 0.12 -2.04
CA TRP A 134 4.36 -0.31 -1.28
C TRP A 134 3.44 -1.24 -2.09
N ALA A 135 3.05 -0.85 -3.30
CA ALA A 135 2.17 -1.65 -4.13
C ALA A 135 2.84 -2.96 -4.58
N GLY A 136 4.10 -2.89 -5.00
CA GLY A 136 4.89 -4.05 -5.41
C GLY A 136 5.17 -5.01 -4.26
N GLY A 137 5.60 -4.48 -3.10
CA GLY A 137 5.78 -5.27 -1.89
C GLY A 137 4.48 -5.91 -1.42
N GLY A 138 3.36 -5.18 -1.49
CA GLY A 138 2.03 -5.69 -1.16
C GLY A 138 1.59 -6.83 -2.08
N ALA A 139 1.76 -6.67 -3.39
CA ALA A 139 1.45 -7.72 -4.36
C ALA A 139 2.27 -9.00 -4.11
N VAL A 140 3.58 -8.86 -3.85
CA VAL A 140 4.45 -10.00 -3.54
C VAL A 140 4.06 -10.66 -2.22
N LEU A 141 3.70 -9.89 -1.19
CA LEU A 141 3.23 -10.43 0.09
C LEU A 141 1.90 -11.18 -0.05
N LEU A 142 0.96 -10.65 -0.84
CA LEU A 142 -0.29 -11.32 -1.15
C LEU A 142 -0.02 -12.67 -1.84
N LEU A 143 0.82 -12.67 -2.88
CA LEU A 143 1.20 -13.91 -3.57
C LEU A 143 1.90 -14.90 -2.62
N ALA A 144 2.79 -14.42 -1.74
CA ALA A 144 3.44 -15.26 -0.75
C ALA A 144 2.43 -15.88 0.25
N ALA A 145 1.39 -15.15 0.64
CA ALA A 145 0.34 -15.67 1.51
C ALA A 145 -0.52 -16.75 0.84
N LEU A 146 -0.85 -16.54 -0.44
CA LEU A 146 -1.62 -17.48 -1.26
C LEU A 146 -0.85 -18.79 -1.49
N ILE A 147 0.42 -18.69 -1.91
CA ILE A 147 1.31 -19.85 -2.09
C ILE A 147 1.57 -20.55 -0.74
N GLY A 148 1.69 -19.77 0.33
CA GLY A 148 1.97 -20.26 1.67
C GLY A 148 3.46 -20.33 2.00
N PHE A 149 3.73 -20.52 3.29
CA PHE A 149 5.08 -20.66 3.81
C PHE A 149 5.31 -22.13 4.19
N PRO A 150 6.46 -22.73 3.82
CA PRO A 150 6.77 -24.09 4.23
C PRO A 150 6.72 -24.20 5.75
N SER A 151 5.79 -25.03 6.25
CA SER A 151 5.73 -25.40 7.66
C SER A 151 6.96 -26.26 7.97
N ARG A 152 7.79 -25.84 8.92
CA ARG A 152 8.74 -26.77 9.57
C ARG A 152 7.92 -27.68 10.49
N ARG A 153 7.23 -28.66 9.91
CA ARG A 153 6.71 -29.83 10.60
C ARG A 153 7.14 -31.05 9.79
#